data_AF-A0A1Y1VBE3-F1
#
_entry.id   AF-A0A1Y1VBE3-F1
#
_cell.length_a   1.000
_cell.length_b   1.000
_cell.length_c   1.000
_cell.angle_alpha   90.00
_cell.angle_beta   90.00
_cell.angle_gamma   90.00
#
_symmetry.space_group_name_H-M   'P 1'
#
loop_
_entity.id
_entity.type
_entity.pdbx_description
1 polymer ?
#
loop_
_entity_poly.entity_id
_entity_poly.type
_entity_poly.pdbx_seq_one_letter_code
_entity_poly.pdbx_strand_id
1 'polypeptide(L)'
;MNGQIIEQPFYNGNTIDEKLNFVKCENPRFEKIKKKRSQVKMACVNCKKSCKKCANVRPCLRCIQKGIADTCIDIKRKPRRIGIKRGPYKKRRTWNLEVLALVCTQLLEHEENII
;
A
#
# COMPACT_ATOMS: atom_id res chain seq x y z
N MET A 1 13.47 13.08 58.63
CA MET A 1 13.16 11.69 58.25
C MET A 1 13.01 11.68 56.75
N ASN A 2 14.05 11.15 56.11
CA ASN A 2 14.38 11.40 54.72
C ASN A 2 13.48 10.55 53.81
N GLY A 3 13.04 11.15 52.72
CA GLY A 3 12.26 10.48 51.69
C GLY A 3 13.07 9.40 50.98
N GLN A 4 12.38 8.36 50.55
CA GLN A 4 12.90 7.40 49.59
C GLN A 4 12.04 7.43 48.34
N ILE A 5 12.61 8.11 47.35
CA ILE A 5 12.40 7.93 45.92
C ILE A 5 12.63 6.45 45.63
N ILE A 6 11.62 5.76 45.08
CA ILE A 6 11.84 4.47 44.43
C ILE A 6 12.17 4.73 42.96
N GLU A 7 13.45 4.55 42.64
CA GLU A 7 14.00 4.63 41.29
C GLU A 7 13.40 3.55 40.39
N GLN A 8 13.15 3.91 39.13
CA GLN A 8 13.11 2.95 38.03
C GLN A 8 14.55 2.66 37.60
N PRO A 9 14.94 1.38 37.45
CA PRO A 9 15.84 1.02 36.38
C PRO A 9 15.26 -0.18 35.60
N PHE A 10 15.00 -0.01 34.30
CA PHE A 10 15.92 -0.08 33.18
C PHE A 10 15.84 -1.45 32.49
N TYR A 11 15.69 -1.40 31.18
CA TYR A 11 15.48 -2.51 30.27
C TYR A 11 16.59 -3.57 30.40
N ASN A 12 16.24 -4.80 30.73
CA ASN A 12 17.15 -5.93 30.64
C ASN A 12 16.96 -6.61 29.28
N GLY A 13 17.83 -6.23 28.33
CA GLY A 13 18.09 -7.03 27.15
C GLY A 13 18.98 -8.21 27.53
N ASN A 14 18.54 -9.42 27.25
CA ASN A 14 19.39 -10.61 27.37
C ASN A 14 20.14 -10.85 26.07
N THR A 15 21.45 -10.80 26.22
CA THR A 15 22.51 -11.12 25.27
C THR A 15 22.69 -12.63 25.12
N ILE A 16 22.62 -13.11 23.88
CA ILE A 16 23.54 -14.05 23.21
C ILE A 16 23.93 -15.36 23.92
N ASP A 17 23.25 -16.47 23.57
CA ASP A 17 23.75 -17.85 23.79
C ASP A 17 23.79 -18.62 22.45
N GLU A 18 24.82 -18.31 21.65
CA GLU A 18 25.80 -19.28 21.16
C GLU A 18 25.42 -20.78 21.09
N LYS A 19 24.64 -21.18 20.08
CA LYS A 19 24.74 -22.53 19.49
C LYS A 19 24.79 -22.47 17.97
N LEU A 20 26.02 -22.33 17.48
CA LEU A 20 26.47 -22.72 16.15
C LEU A 20 26.10 -24.20 15.90
N ASN A 21 24.89 -24.44 15.39
CA ASN A 21 24.60 -25.66 14.64
C ASN A 21 24.67 -25.30 13.15
N PHE A 22 25.80 -25.68 12.59
CA PHE A 22 26.23 -25.59 11.21
C PHE A 22 25.29 -26.39 10.29
N VAL A 23 24.11 -25.84 10.00
CA VAL A 23 23.37 -26.23 8.80
C VAL A 23 24.00 -25.45 7.66
N LYS A 24 24.92 -26.08 6.94
CA LYS A 24 25.29 -25.62 5.60
C LYS A 24 24.08 -25.82 4.69
N CYS A 25 23.27 -24.78 4.56
CA CYS A 25 22.43 -24.59 3.39
C CYS A 25 22.80 -23.25 2.77
N GLU A 26 23.75 -23.29 1.84
CA GLU A 26 24.05 -22.17 0.96
C GLU A 26 22.88 -22.01 -0.03
N ASN A 27 21.93 -21.13 0.34
CA ASN A 27 21.14 -20.40 -0.64
C ASN A 27 20.73 -19.02 -0.07
N PRO A 28 21.55 -17.96 -0.22
CA PRO A 28 21.28 -16.66 0.36
C PRO A 28 20.33 -15.85 -0.54
N ARG A 29 19.05 -16.20 -0.53
CA ARG A 29 17.97 -15.24 -0.78
C ARG A 29 17.02 -15.19 0.40
N PHE A 30 17.57 -14.86 1.57
CA PHE A 30 16.75 -14.38 2.68
C PHE A 30 16.32 -12.95 2.36
N GLU A 31 15.32 -12.83 1.51
CA GLU A 31 14.67 -11.55 1.24
C GLU A 31 14.04 -11.08 2.55
N LYS A 32 14.60 -10.00 3.13
CA LYS A 32 14.11 -9.40 4.38
C LYS A 32 12.59 -9.25 4.28
N ILE A 33 11.84 -10.06 5.03
CA ILE A 33 10.37 -10.03 5.01
C ILE A 33 9.95 -8.63 5.51
N LYS A 34 9.64 -7.73 4.58
CA LYS A 34 9.19 -6.38 4.90
C LYS A 34 7.84 -6.51 5.60
N LYS A 35 7.80 -6.19 6.90
CA LYS A 35 6.55 -6.19 7.68
C LYS A 35 5.51 -5.34 6.96
N LYS A 36 4.36 -5.94 6.65
CA LYS A 36 3.25 -5.25 6.00
C LYS A 36 2.81 -4.08 6.89
N ARG A 37 2.64 -2.90 6.30
CA ARG A 37 2.22 -1.70 7.03
C ARG A 37 0.85 -1.96 7.67
N SER A 38 0.68 -1.55 8.92
CA SER A 38 -0.61 -1.64 9.61
C SER A 38 -1.59 -0.64 8.99
N GLN A 39 -2.54 -1.18 8.23
CA GLN A 39 -3.62 -0.42 7.61
C GLN A 39 -4.95 -0.83 8.21
N VAL A 40 -5.77 0.16 8.56
CA VAL A 40 -7.12 -0.06 9.07
C VAL A 40 -7.99 -0.78 8.04
N LYS A 41 -8.87 -1.67 8.50
CA LYS A 41 -9.80 -2.37 7.60
C LYS A 41 -10.73 -1.39 6.90
N MET A 42 -11.25 -0.40 7.63
CA MET A 42 -12.09 0.69 7.12
C MET A 42 -11.56 2.02 7.66
N ALA A 43 -11.36 2.97 6.77
CA ALA A 43 -10.90 4.31 7.11
C ALA A 43 -12.10 5.26 7.16
N CYS A 44 -12.02 6.28 8.01
CA CYS A 44 -13.04 7.33 8.03
C CYS A 44 -13.08 8.10 6.70
N VAL A 45 -14.21 8.73 6.41
CA VAL A 45 -14.47 9.49 5.17
C VAL A 45 -13.39 10.55 4.94
N ASN A 46 -13.03 11.30 5.98
CA ASN A 46 -12.06 12.40 5.90
C ASN A 46 -10.64 11.91 5.57
N CYS A 47 -10.18 10.85 6.23
CA CYS A 47 -8.85 10.30 5.98
C CYS A 47 -8.76 9.62 4.61
N LYS A 48 -9.84 8.97 4.16
CA LYS A 48 -9.92 8.39 2.82
C LYS A 48 -9.90 9.48 1.75
N LYS A 49 -10.68 10.57 1.90
CA LYS A 49 -10.71 11.69 0.96
C LYS A 49 -9.35 12.39 0.87
N SER A 50 -8.65 12.56 2.00
CA SER A 50 -7.30 13.13 2.00
C SER A 50 -6.18 12.15 1.64
N CYS A 51 -6.49 10.87 1.36
CA CYS A 51 -5.51 9.81 1.12
C CYS A 51 -4.41 9.69 2.19
N LYS A 52 -4.73 9.90 3.48
CA LYS A 52 -3.77 9.71 4.58
C LYS A 52 -4.15 8.57 5.51
N LYS A 53 -3.18 8.14 6.32
CA LYS A 53 -3.36 7.08 7.33
C LYS A 53 -4.48 7.46 8.31
N CYS A 54 -5.35 6.48 8.56
CA CYS A 54 -6.40 6.56 9.58
C CYS A 54 -6.00 5.68 10.78
N ALA A 55 -6.48 6.03 11.97
CA ALA A 55 -6.31 5.23 13.19
C ALA A 55 -7.48 4.27 13.38
N ASN A 56 -7.34 3.25 14.24
CA ASN A 56 -8.44 2.32 14.57
C ASN A 56 -9.47 2.92 15.55
N VAL A 57 -9.11 4.00 16.25
CA VAL A 57 -10.00 4.69 17.20
C VAL A 57 -10.96 5.64 16.46
N ARG A 58 -12.18 5.79 16.97
CA ARG A 58 -13.20 6.73 16.48
C ARG A 58 -13.63 7.66 17.63
N PRO A 59 -13.62 9.00 17.46
CA PRO A 59 -13.08 9.75 16.32
C PRO A 59 -11.57 9.54 16.15
N CYS A 60 -11.09 9.67 14.91
CA CYS A 60 -9.70 9.37 14.59
C CYS A 60 -8.75 10.45 15.14
N LEU A 61 -7.55 10.09 15.62
CA LEU A 61 -6.55 11.06 16.14
C LEU A 61 -6.31 12.25 15.21
N ARG A 62 -6.23 11.97 13.90
CA ARG A 62 -6.07 13.01 12.87
C ARG A 62 -7.29 13.92 12.74
N CYS A 63 -8.47 13.39 12.97
CA CYS A 63 -9.74 14.11 12.90
C CYS A 63 -9.87 15.06 14.10
N ILE A 64 -9.40 14.62 15.28
CA ILE A 64 -9.28 15.43 16.49
C ILE A 64 -8.30 16.59 16.26
N GLN A 65 -7.08 16.30 15.78
CA GLN A 65 -6.07 17.34 15.49
C GLN A 65 -6.53 18.38 14.46
N LYS A 66 -7.46 17.99 13.58
CA LYS A 66 -8.02 18.88 12.56
C LYS A 66 -9.29 19.61 12.99
N GLY A 67 -9.79 19.37 14.20
CA GLY A 67 -11.06 19.96 14.66
C GLY A 67 -12.29 19.49 13.87
N ILE A 68 -12.23 18.30 13.25
CA ILE A 68 -13.32 17.71 12.45
C ILE A 68 -13.74 16.34 13.01
N ALA A 69 -13.67 16.20 14.34
CA ALA A 69 -14.02 14.97 15.03
C ALA A 69 -15.50 14.62 14.84
N ASP A 70 -16.38 15.61 14.72
CA ASP A 70 -17.83 15.44 14.62
C ASP A 70 -18.26 14.73 13.33
N THR A 71 -17.50 14.92 12.24
CA THR A 71 -17.76 14.28 10.95
C THR A 71 -16.98 12.97 10.76
N CYS A 72 -16.32 12.47 11.81
CA CYS A 72 -15.46 11.29 11.74
C CYS A 72 -16.27 9.99 11.71
N ILE A 73 -16.77 9.63 10.54
CA ILE A 73 -17.57 8.42 10.32
C ILE A 73 -16.85 7.47 9.36
N ASP A 74 -17.04 6.16 9.56
CA ASP A 74 -16.52 5.12 8.66
C ASP A 74 -17.23 5.09 7.31
N ILE A 75 -16.46 4.96 6.23
CA ILE A 75 -17.03 4.95 4.89
C ILE A 75 -17.65 3.60 4.56
N LYS A 76 -18.94 3.58 4.15
CA LYS A 76 -19.57 2.37 3.61
C LYS A 76 -18.86 1.94 2.31
N ARG A 77 -18.49 0.66 2.20
CA ARG A 77 -17.94 0.08 0.97
C ARG A 77 -19.06 -0.54 0.15
N LYS A 78 -19.06 -0.29 -1.16
CA LYS A 78 -19.93 -1.01 -2.09
C LYS A 78 -19.60 -2.52 -1.99
N PRO A 79 -20.58 -3.38 -1.68
CA PRO A 79 -20.33 -4.81 -1.61
C PRO A 79 -19.88 -5.33 -2.98
N ARG A 80 -18.99 -6.32 -2.96
CA ARG A 80 -18.63 -7.04 -4.18
C ARG A 80 -19.77 -7.99 -4.52
N ARG A 81 -20.12 -8.10 -5.81
CA ARG A 81 -21.01 -9.17 -6.28
C ARG A 81 -20.32 -10.51 -6.02
N ILE A 82 -21.00 -11.42 -5.33
CA ILE A 82 -20.48 -12.76 -5.05
C ILE A 82 -20.43 -13.56 -6.36
N GLY A 83 -19.48 -14.47 -6.52
CA GLY A 83 -19.37 -15.33 -7.70
C GLY A 83 -18.79 -14.69 -8.98
N ILE A 84 -18.66 -13.36 -9.05
CA ILE A 84 -18.12 -12.69 -10.24
C ILE A 84 -16.62 -12.39 -10.02
N LYS A 85 -15.75 -13.10 -10.75
CA LYS A 85 -14.33 -12.76 -10.84
C LYS A 85 -14.20 -11.37 -11.46
N ARG A 86 -13.22 -10.57 -11.00
CA ARG A 86 -12.86 -9.35 -11.72
C ARG A 86 -12.43 -9.78 -13.11
N GLY A 87 -13.15 -9.34 -14.14
CA GLY A 87 -12.77 -9.63 -15.52
C GLY A 87 -11.34 -9.15 -15.80
N PRO A 88 -10.69 -9.68 -16.85
CA PRO A 88 -9.43 -9.14 -17.32
C PRO A 88 -9.54 -7.61 -17.47
N TYR A 89 -8.53 -6.87 -17.00
CA TYR A 89 -8.53 -5.41 -17.04
C TYR A 89 -8.80 -4.94 -18.47
N LYS A 90 -9.88 -4.17 -18.69
CA LYS A 90 -10.14 -3.51 -19.97
C LYS A 90 -9.01 -2.51 -20.23
N LYS A 91 -7.98 -2.94 -20.96
CA LYS A 91 -7.00 -2.02 -21.54
C LYS A 91 -7.78 -1.07 -22.45
N ARG A 92 -7.64 0.24 -22.25
CA ARG A 92 -8.18 1.23 -23.19
C ARG A 92 -7.53 0.97 -24.54
N ARG A 93 -8.30 0.95 -25.64
CA ARG A 93 -7.72 0.96 -26.98
C ARG A 93 -6.87 2.22 -27.10
N THR A 94 -5.60 2.05 -27.38
CA THR A 94 -4.69 3.17 -27.62
C THR A 94 -4.87 3.58 -29.07
N TRP A 95 -5.55 4.71 -29.30
CA TRP A 95 -5.76 5.32 -30.62
C TRP A 95 -4.45 5.49 -31.43
N ASN A 96 -3.32 5.59 -30.74
CA ASN A 96 -2.00 5.76 -31.37
C ASN A 96 -1.59 4.60 -32.29
N LEU A 97 -2.00 3.35 -31.99
CA LEU A 97 -1.65 2.19 -32.83
C LEU A 97 -2.50 2.14 -34.12
N GLU A 98 -3.78 2.51 -34.00
CA GLU A 98 -4.70 2.55 -35.16
C GLU A 98 -4.31 3.71 -36.10
N VAL A 99 -3.95 4.89 -35.56
CA VAL A 99 -3.49 6.03 -36.37
C VAL A 99 -2.12 5.77 -36.99
N LEU A 100 -1.18 5.14 -36.27
CA LEU A 100 0.14 4.80 -36.82
C LEU A 100 0.01 3.82 -38.00
N ALA A 101 -0.89 2.85 -37.91
CA ALA A 101 -1.14 1.90 -39.01
C ALA A 101 -1.69 2.59 -40.26
N LEU A 102 -2.65 3.53 -40.11
CA LEU A 102 -3.21 4.31 -41.22
C LEU A 102 -2.17 5.21 -41.90
N VAL A 103 -1.32 5.86 -41.10
CA VAL A 103 -0.24 6.72 -41.62
C VAL A 103 0.80 5.87 -42.36
N CYS A 104 1.16 4.70 -41.83
CA CYS A 104 2.11 3.81 -42.49
C CYS A 104 1.60 3.28 -43.85
N THR A 105 0.31 2.95 -43.98
CA THR A 105 -0.23 2.49 -45.27
C THR A 105 -0.21 3.59 -46.33
N GLN A 106 -0.53 4.83 -45.96
CA GLN A 106 -0.49 5.97 -46.88
C GLN A 106 0.93 6.31 -47.36
N LEU A 107 1.95 6.12 -46.51
CA LEU A 107 3.34 6.35 -46.90
C LEU A 107 3.85 5.29 -47.89
N LEU A 108 3.48 4.02 -47.71
CA LEU A 108 3.88 2.93 -48.61
C LEU A 108 3.22 3.07 -49.99
N GLU A 109 1.94 3.46 -50.03
CA GLU A 109 1.24 3.76 -51.28
C GLU A 109 1.88 4.93 -52.04
N HIS A 110 2.46 5.91 -51.34
CA HIS A 110 3.11 7.05 -51.97
C HIS A 110 4.49 6.71 -52.57
N GLU A 111 5.21 5.73 -52.00
CA GLU A 111 6.50 5.27 -52.55
C GLU A 111 6.32 4.48 -53.86
N GLU A 112 5.25 3.68 -53.98
CA GLU A 112 4.94 2.94 -55.21
C GLU A 112 4.50 3.83 -56.38
N ASN A 113 3.97 5.03 -56.08
CA ASN A 113 3.51 6.00 -57.09
C ASN A 113 4.59 7.02 -57.49
N ILE A 114 5.78 6.98 -56.87
CA ILE A 114 6.91 7.86 -57.18
C ILE A 114 7.92 7.21 -58.15
N ILE A 115 7.79 5.91 -58.41
CA ILE A 115 8.59 5.14 -59.39
C ILE A 115 7.84 5.10 -60.73
#